data_AF-A0A512PBV4-F1
#
_entry.id   AF-A0A512PBV4-F1
#
_cell.length_a   1.000
_cell.length_b   1.000
_cell.length_c   1.000
_cell.angle_alpha   90.00
_cell.angle_beta   90.00
_cell.angle_gamma   90.00
#
_symmetry.space_group_name_H-M   'P 1'
#
loop_
_entity.id
_entity.type
_entity.pdbx_description
1 polymer ?
#
loop_
_entity_poly.entity_id
_entity_poly.type
_entity_poly.pdbx_seq_one_letter_code
_entity_poly.pdbx_strand_id
1 'polypeptide(L)'
;MPKVTEEYRDARRQEIADAALRVFRRRGFQAASMAEIIAESGMSAGAIYGHFRSREEIVHDVAGRVIGARIADVEQLATLEPMPAPRTVVRTMIAGLEREVGDLGAIVQLWGEAITDPAIRELAAGIYRRMSTVMAGYLATWHEQVQGRTPEQAATLARAQVPLFVAAIQSYTLTGALVDDFDREAYLTAIEAHLPG
;
A
#
# COMPACT_ATOMS: atom_id res chain seq x y z
N MET A 1 11.57 37.55 5.65
CA MET A 1 11.48 36.31 4.85
C MET A 1 10.07 35.78 4.96
N PRO A 2 9.39 35.35 3.87
CA PRO A 2 8.08 34.74 4.00
C PRO A 2 8.23 33.45 4.79
N LYS A 3 7.37 33.24 5.79
CA LYS A 3 7.34 32.02 6.59
C LYS A 3 6.92 30.91 5.63
N VAL A 4 7.81 29.96 5.33
CA VAL A 4 7.45 28.75 4.60
C VAL A 4 6.29 28.11 5.37
N THR A 5 5.12 28.02 4.74
CA THR A 5 3.94 27.40 5.36
C THR A 5 4.13 25.89 5.41
N GLU A 6 3.48 25.22 6.35
CA GLU A 6 3.52 23.75 6.41
C GLU A 6 3.00 23.15 5.09
N GLU A 7 1.96 23.75 4.51
CA GLU A 7 1.43 23.40 3.19
C GLU A 7 2.49 23.44 2.07
N TYR A 8 3.35 24.47 2.05
CA TYR A 8 4.44 24.52 1.07
C TYR A 8 5.45 23.40 1.29
N ARG A 9 5.77 23.10 2.56
CA ARG A 9 6.72 22.04 2.91
C ARG A 9 6.17 20.66 2.52
N ASP A 10 4.89 20.42 2.76
CA ASP A 10 4.20 19.18 2.40
C ASP A 10 4.09 18.99 0.90
N ALA A 11 3.78 20.06 0.17
CA ALA A 11 3.77 20.05 -1.29
C ALA A 11 5.15 19.67 -1.87
N ARG A 12 6.24 20.23 -1.31
CA ARG A 12 7.61 19.86 -1.73
C ARG A 12 7.96 18.42 -1.36
N ARG A 13 7.57 17.94 -0.18
CA ARG A 13 7.75 16.52 0.17
C ARG A 13 6.99 15.60 -0.79
N GLN A 14 5.79 15.98 -1.23
CA GLN A 14 5.02 15.22 -2.23
C GLN A 14 5.75 15.16 -3.58
N GLU A 15 6.25 16.29 -4.09
CA GLU A 15 6.99 16.30 -5.36
C GLU A 15 8.24 15.40 -5.32
N ILE A 16 8.97 15.41 -4.21
CA ILE A 16 10.13 14.54 -3.99
C ILE A 16 9.71 13.08 -3.92
N ALA A 17 8.62 12.76 -3.21
CA ALA A 17 8.08 11.41 -3.12
C ALA A 17 7.63 10.88 -4.50
N ASP A 18 6.99 11.72 -5.31
CA ASP A 18 6.58 11.35 -6.68
C ASP A 18 7.79 11.08 -7.58
N ALA A 19 8.83 11.90 -7.49
CA ALA A 19 10.09 11.68 -8.19
C ALA A 19 10.75 10.37 -7.74
N ALA A 20 10.81 10.12 -6.44
CA ALA A 20 11.37 8.90 -5.90
C ALA A 20 10.59 7.66 -6.37
N LEU A 21 9.25 7.71 -6.38
CA LEU A 21 8.41 6.63 -6.86
C LEU A 21 8.65 6.32 -8.34
N ARG A 22 8.85 7.35 -9.19
CA ARG A 22 9.24 7.16 -10.60
C ARG A 22 10.61 6.49 -10.73
N VAL A 23 11.58 6.82 -9.88
CA VAL A 23 12.89 6.17 -9.87
C VAL A 23 12.77 4.71 -9.39
N PHE A 24 12.05 4.48 -8.29
CA PHE A 24 11.81 3.14 -7.74
C PHE A 24 11.13 2.22 -8.75
N ARG A 25 10.16 2.74 -9.53
CA ARG A 25 9.52 2.01 -10.63
C ARG A 25 10.48 1.51 -11.71
N ARG A 26 11.58 2.22 -11.96
CA ARG A 26 12.55 1.88 -13.01
C ARG A 26 13.71 1.02 -12.49
N ARG A 27 14.07 1.16 -11.21
CA ARG A 27 15.31 0.61 -10.64
C ARG A 27 15.07 -0.37 -9.50
N GLY A 28 13.84 -0.46 -8.99
CA GLY A 28 13.52 -1.11 -7.72
C GLY A 28 13.91 -0.27 -6.51
N PHE A 29 13.46 -0.70 -5.32
CA PHE A 29 13.71 -0.01 -4.05
C PHE A 29 15.13 -0.18 -3.54
N GLN A 30 15.99 -0.99 -4.14
CA GLN A 30 17.39 -1.12 -3.72
C GLN A 30 18.34 -0.34 -4.63
N ALA A 31 18.18 -0.44 -5.95
CA ALA A 31 19.16 0.15 -6.87
C ALA A 31 19.00 1.67 -7.10
N ALA A 32 17.86 2.27 -6.73
CA ALA A 32 17.69 3.72 -6.81
C ALA A 32 18.67 4.45 -5.88
N SER A 33 19.13 5.64 -6.25
CA SER A 33 20.08 6.45 -5.47
C SER A 33 19.57 7.86 -5.21
N MET A 34 20.12 8.55 -4.21
CA MET A 34 19.81 9.98 -3.98
C MET A 34 20.10 10.83 -5.22
N ALA A 35 21.17 10.52 -5.96
CA ALA A 35 21.53 11.25 -7.17
C ALA A 35 20.47 11.12 -8.27
N GLU A 36 19.91 9.92 -8.46
CA GLU A 36 18.83 9.69 -9.42
C GLU A 36 17.53 10.39 -8.98
N ILE A 37 17.21 10.38 -7.69
CA ILE A 37 16.03 11.08 -7.16
C ILE A 37 16.17 12.60 -7.34
N ILE A 38 17.37 13.15 -7.08
CA ILE A 38 17.69 14.56 -7.33
C ILE A 38 17.48 14.89 -8.80
N ALA A 39 18.07 14.10 -9.70
CA ALA A 39 17.93 14.29 -11.14
C ALA A 39 16.46 14.20 -11.60
N GLU A 40 15.70 13.22 -11.10
CA GLU A 40 14.28 13.00 -11.45
C GLU A 40 13.36 14.10 -10.93
N SER A 41 13.68 14.68 -9.76
CA SER A 41 12.88 15.75 -9.16
C SER A 41 13.05 17.10 -9.85
N GLY A 42 14.17 17.32 -10.54
CA GLY A 42 14.57 18.63 -11.04
C GLY A 42 14.89 19.66 -9.94
N MET A 43 14.92 19.24 -8.66
CA MET A 43 15.26 20.08 -7.52
C MET A 43 16.76 20.07 -7.24
N SER A 44 17.25 21.09 -6.53
CA SER A 44 18.64 21.09 -6.07
C SER A 44 18.86 20.04 -4.98
N ALA A 45 20.07 19.49 -4.91
CA ALA A 45 20.45 18.57 -3.84
C ALA A 45 20.18 19.17 -2.45
N GLY A 46 20.55 20.44 -2.24
CA GLY A 46 20.30 21.14 -0.97
C GLY A 46 18.81 21.27 -0.62
N ALA A 47 17.93 21.44 -1.62
CA ALA A 47 16.49 21.45 -1.38
C ALA A 47 15.99 20.07 -0.90
N ILE A 48 16.40 18.98 -1.55
CA ILE A 48 16.00 17.63 -1.15
C ILE A 48 16.56 17.27 0.23
N TYR A 49 17.85 17.51 0.47
CA TYR A 49 18.47 17.26 1.78
C TYR A 49 17.87 18.13 2.91
N GLY A 50 17.24 19.26 2.58
CA GLY A 50 16.45 20.05 3.53
C GLY A 50 15.13 19.39 3.94
N HIS A 51 14.59 18.48 3.13
CA HIS A 51 13.35 17.75 3.41
C HIS A 51 13.60 16.32 3.89
N PHE A 52 14.61 15.63 3.36
CA PHE A 52 14.92 14.24 3.63
C PHE A 52 16.42 14.05 3.83
N ARG A 53 16.82 13.47 4.96
CA ARG A 53 18.24 13.29 5.33
C ARG A 53 18.88 12.10 4.63
N SER A 54 18.07 11.14 4.23
CA SER A 54 18.54 9.95 3.55
C SER A 54 17.50 9.42 2.58
N ARG A 55 17.95 8.49 1.75
CA ARG A 55 17.11 7.75 0.82
C ARG A 55 16.06 6.91 1.55
N GLU A 56 16.45 6.32 2.68
CA GLU A 56 15.59 5.49 3.51
C GLU A 56 14.43 6.32 4.05
N GLU A 57 14.67 7.57 4.48
CA GLU A 57 13.60 8.48 4.89
C GLU A 57 12.58 8.71 3.76
N ILE A 58 13.04 8.82 2.52
CA ILE A 58 12.16 8.93 1.33
C ILE A 58 11.37 7.64 1.12
N VAL A 59 12.00 6.47 1.24
CA VAL A 59 11.31 5.16 1.13
C VAL A 59 10.21 5.03 2.19
N HIS A 60 10.49 5.40 3.43
CA HIS A 60 9.50 5.39 4.52
C HIS A 60 8.31 6.32 4.21
N ASP A 61 8.58 7.54 3.73
CA ASP A 61 7.54 8.52 3.37
C ASP A 61 6.69 8.03 2.20
N VAL A 62 7.31 7.53 1.13
CA VAL A 62 6.63 6.97 -0.04
C VAL A 62 5.77 5.76 0.34
N ALA A 63 6.32 4.80 1.12
CA ALA A 63 5.56 3.64 1.57
C ALA A 63 4.35 4.04 2.45
N GLY A 64 4.53 5.05 3.30
CA GLY A 64 3.46 5.65 4.09
C GLY A 64 2.34 6.27 3.25
N ARG A 65 2.69 6.95 2.16
CA ARG A 65 1.71 7.53 1.23
C ARG A 65 0.94 6.46 0.46
N VAL A 66 1.65 5.47 -0.09
CA VAL A 66 1.03 4.36 -0.85
C VAL A 66 0.03 3.62 0.03
N ILE A 67 0.41 3.27 1.27
CA ILE A 67 -0.53 2.60 2.18
C ILE A 67 -1.66 3.52 2.62
N GLY A 68 -1.38 4.81 2.83
CA GLY A 68 -2.39 5.80 3.20
C GLY A 68 -3.48 5.92 2.14
N ALA A 69 -3.11 5.94 0.86
CA ALA A 69 -4.05 5.94 -0.26
C ALA A 69 -4.90 4.65 -0.29
N ARG A 70 -4.28 3.48 -0.06
CA ARG A 70 -5.04 2.21 0.03
C ARG A 70 -6.01 2.17 1.21
N ILE A 71 -5.63 2.75 2.34
CA ILE A 71 -6.51 2.86 3.50
C ILE A 71 -7.72 3.73 3.16
N ALA A 72 -7.48 4.89 2.55
CA ALA A 72 -8.54 5.79 2.11
C ALA A 72 -9.49 5.12 1.10
N ASP A 73 -8.96 4.31 0.17
CA ASP A 73 -9.78 3.53 -0.77
C ASP A 73 -10.74 2.58 -0.01
N VAL A 74 -10.26 1.83 0.99
CA VAL A 74 -11.11 0.91 1.79
C VAL A 74 -12.11 1.66 2.65
N GLU A 75 -11.70 2.75 3.29
CA GLU A 75 -12.60 3.61 4.09
C GLU A 75 -13.70 4.20 3.20
N GLN A 76 -13.38 4.61 1.98
CA GLN A 76 -14.36 5.10 1.02
C GLN A 76 -15.33 3.99 0.59
N LEU A 77 -14.87 2.77 0.35
CA LEU A 77 -15.77 1.65 0.02
C LEU A 77 -16.77 1.38 1.15
N ALA A 78 -16.41 1.63 2.41
CA ALA A 78 -17.30 1.43 3.55
C ALA A 78 -18.44 2.47 3.66
N THR A 79 -18.37 3.56 2.91
CA THR A 79 -19.43 4.60 2.89
C THR A 79 -20.42 4.45 1.75
N LEU A 80 -20.20 3.51 0.83
CA LEU A 80 -21.06 3.27 -0.31
C LEU A 80 -22.35 2.52 0.08
N GLU A 81 -23.44 2.80 -0.64
CA GLU A 81 -24.72 2.10 -0.49
C GLU A 81 -25.18 1.51 -1.84
N PRO A 82 -25.35 0.18 -1.97
CA PRO A 82 -25.00 -0.83 -0.96
C PRO A 82 -23.49 -0.94 -0.75
N MET A 83 -23.08 -1.30 0.47
CA MET A 83 -21.67 -1.54 0.78
C MET A 83 -21.17 -2.73 -0.06
N PRO A 84 -20.04 -2.58 -0.79
CA PRO A 84 -19.53 -3.65 -1.65
C PRO A 84 -19.23 -4.92 -0.86
N ALA A 85 -19.35 -6.07 -1.54
CA ALA A 85 -18.97 -7.34 -0.94
C ALA A 85 -17.44 -7.41 -0.73
N PRO A 86 -16.94 -7.88 0.42
CA PRO A 86 -15.50 -7.92 0.70
C PRO A 86 -14.66 -8.56 -0.39
N ARG A 87 -15.14 -9.63 -1.02
CA ARG A 87 -14.53 -10.26 -2.20
C ARG A 87 -14.03 -9.29 -3.28
N THR A 88 -14.70 -8.14 -3.50
CA THR A 88 -14.32 -7.17 -4.54
C THR A 88 -13.19 -6.24 -4.11
N VAL A 89 -12.89 -6.14 -2.80
CA VAL A 89 -11.88 -5.21 -2.26
C VAL A 89 -10.48 -5.59 -2.73
N VAL A 90 -10.18 -6.88 -2.89
CA VAL A 90 -8.84 -7.35 -3.32
C VAL A 90 -8.46 -6.76 -4.67
N ARG A 91 -9.38 -6.77 -5.65
CA ARG A 91 -9.14 -6.19 -6.98
C ARG A 91 -8.89 -4.69 -6.89
N THR A 92 -9.71 -3.96 -6.15
CA THR A 92 -9.53 -2.51 -5.96
C THR A 92 -8.17 -2.19 -5.35
N MET A 93 -7.77 -2.96 -4.33
CA MET A 93 -6.49 -2.80 -3.65
C MET A 93 -5.30 -3.05 -4.58
N ILE A 94 -5.35 -4.14 -5.35
CA ILE A 94 -4.31 -4.50 -6.32
C ILE A 94 -4.20 -3.43 -7.41
N ALA A 95 -5.33 -3.02 -8.01
CA ALA A 95 -5.34 -1.99 -9.04
C ALA A 95 -4.78 -0.65 -8.51
N GLY A 96 -5.07 -0.30 -7.26
CA GLY A 96 -4.48 0.86 -6.60
C GLY A 96 -2.97 0.74 -6.43
N LEU A 97 -2.49 -0.41 -5.93
CA LEU A 97 -1.05 -0.67 -5.78
C LEU A 97 -0.31 -0.61 -7.12
N GLU A 98 -0.86 -1.23 -8.18
CA GLU A 98 -0.26 -1.21 -9.53
C GLU A 98 -0.21 0.21 -10.10
N ARG A 99 -1.26 1.00 -9.89
CA ARG A 99 -1.31 2.41 -10.33
C ARG A 99 -0.23 3.27 -9.69
N GLU A 100 0.02 3.10 -8.39
CA GLU A 100 0.98 3.91 -7.65
C GLU A 100 2.41 3.36 -7.75
N VAL A 101 2.59 2.08 -7.41
CA VAL A 101 3.91 1.44 -7.33
C VAL A 101 4.39 0.95 -8.69
N GLY A 102 3.50 0.74 -9.67
CA GLY A 102 3.85 0.11 -10.94
C GLY A 102 4.14 -1.38 -10.75
N ASP A 103 5.42 -1.75 -10.88
CA ASP A 103 5.85 -3.13 -10.67
C ASP A 103 5.79 -3.51 -9.18
N LEU A 104 4.87 -4.42 -8.85
CA LEU A 104 4.67 -4.90 -7.48
C LEU A 104 5.84 -5.75 -6.95
N GLY A 105 6.77 -6.19 -7.81
CA GLY A 105 8.02 -6.84 -7.40
C GLY A 105 8.85 -5.95 -6.46
N ALA A 106 8.67 -4.63 -6.53
CA ALA A 106 9.27 -3.68 -5.60
C ALA A 106 8.80 -3.92 -4.14
N ILE A 107 7.53 -4.30 -3.93
CA ILE A 107 7.00 -4.65 -2.61
C ILE A 107 7.64 -5.94 -2.09
N VAL A 108 7.89 -6.92 -2.97
CA VAL A 108 8.57 -8.18 -2.62
C VAL A 108 10.00 -7.91 -2.16
N GLN A 109 10.72 -7.01 -2.85
CA GLN A 109 12.07 -6.58 -2.42
C GLN A 109 12.04 -5.95 -1.03
N LEU A 110 11.05 -5.10 -0.74
CA LEU A 110 10.88 -4.48 0.59
C LEU A 110 10.65 -5.53 1.69
N TRP A 111 9.86 -6.58 1.41
CA TRP A 111 9.68 -7.67 2.37
C TRP A 111 10.94 -8.48 2.60
N GLY A 112 11.73 -8.73 1.54
CA GLY A 112 13.03 -9.36 1.66
C GLY A 112 13.96 -8.56 2.59
N GLU A 113 14.02 -7.24 2.40
CA GLU A 113 14.83 -6.34 3.21
C GLU A 113 14.36 -6.27 4.67
N ALA A 114 13.04 -6.32 4.92
CA ALA A 114 12.48 -6.34 6.27
C ALA A 114 12.96 -7.54 7.12
N ILE A 115 13.47 -8.60 6.50
CA ILE A 115 14.06 -9.74 7.20
C ILE A 115 15.41 -9.36 7.82
N THR A 116 16.19 -8.49 7.17
CA THR A 116 17.56 -8.15 7.57
C THR A 116 17.69 -6.78 8.21
N ASP A 117 16.86 -5.81 7.84
CA ASP A 117 16.87 -4.43 8.34
C ASP A 117 15.75 -4.19 9.37
N PRO A 118 16.07 -3.88 10.64
CA PRO A 118 15.07 -3.60 11.67
C PRO A 118 14.17 -2.38 11.41
N ALA A 119 14.68 -1.33 10.78
CA ALA A 119 13.91 -0.12 10.48
C ALA A 119 12.87 -0.40 9.37
N ILE A 120 13.28 -1.14 8.34
CA ILE A 120 12.37 -1.59 7.28
C ILE A 120 11.37 -2.61 7.83
N ARG A 121 11.78 -3.48 8.76
CA ARG A 121 10.87 -4.37 9.47
C ARG A 121 9.79 -3.61 10.23
N GLU A 122 10.17 -2.57 10.95
CA GLU A 122 9.23 -1.75 11.71
C GLU A 122 8.21 -1.07 10.78
N LEU A 123 8.68 -0.51 9.65
CA LEU A 123 7.82 0.05 8.60
C LEU A 123 6.84 -0.99 8.06
N ALA A 124 7.34 -2.14 7.59
CA ALA A 124 6.52 -3.20 7.00
C ALA A 124 5.49 -3.74 8.01
N ALA A 125 5.89 -3.96 9.26
CA ALA A 125 4.99 -4.40 10.32
C ALA A 125 3.95 -3.33 10.68
N GLY A 126 4.32 -2.04 10.65
CA GLY A 126 3.39 -0.93 10.83
C GLY A 126 2.32 -0.86 9.74
N ILE A 127 2.76 -0.95 8.48
CA ILE A 127 1.89 -1.02 7.29
C ILE A 127 0.92 -2.20 7.41
N TYR A 128 1.44 -3.39 7.71
CA TYR A 128 0.64 -4.60 7.90
C TYR A 128 -0.42 -4.43 8.99
N ARG A 129 -0.04 -3.94 10.18
CA ARG A 129 -0.98 -3.72 11.29
C ARG A 129 -2.08 -2.74 10.92
N ARG A 130 -1.71 -1.60 10.32
CA ARG A 130 -2.65 -0.54 9.96
C ARG A 130 -3.67 -1.03 8.93
N MET A 131 -3.21 -1.71 7.88
CA MET A 131 -4.10 -2.28 6.86
C MET A 131 -4.99 -3.39 7.42
N SER A 132 -4.44 -4.26 8.28
CA SER A 132 -5.22 -5.32 8.93
C SER A 132 -6.36 -4.76 9.79
N THR A 133 -6.09 -3.68 10.53
CA THR A 133 -7.12 -2.99 11.33
C THR A 133 -8.22 -2.40 10.46
N VAL A 134 -7.86 -1.72 9.37
CA VAL A 134 -8.84 -1.11 8.45
C VAL A 134 -9.69 -2.17 7.77
N MET A 135 -9.08 -3.26 7.28
CA MET A 135 -9.82 -4.38 6.70
C MET A 135 -10.70 -5.10 7.70
N ALA A 136 -10.26 -5.26 8.96
CA ALA A 136 -11.12 -5.82 10.01
C ALA A 136 -12.35 -4.95 10.27
N GLY A 137 -12.18 -3.63 10.28
CA GLY A 137 -13.29 -2.67 10.40
C GLY A 137 -14.28 -2.81 9.25
N TYR A 138 -13.77 -2.78 8.01
CA TYR A 138 -14.58 -2.97 6.80
C TYR A 138 -15.39 -4.28 6.84
N LEU A 139 -14.73 -5.39 7.17
CA LEU A 139 -15.38 -6.70 7.24
C LEU A 139 -16.45 -6.74 8.34
N ALA A 140 -16.17 -6.18 9.52
CA ALA A 140 -17.14 -6.15 10.61
C ALA A 140 -18.38 -5.33 10.23
N THR A 141 -18.18 -4.12 9.69
CA THR A 141 -19.27 -3.26 9.23
C THR A 141 -20.11 -3.94 8.16
N TRP A 142 -19.48 -4.62 7.19
CA TRP A 142 -20.20 -5.35 6.15
C TRP A 142 -21.04 -6.51 6.72
N HIS A 143 -20.50 -7.31 7.65
CA HIS A 143 -21.24 -8.41 8.29
C HIS A 143 -22.44 -7.90 9.10
N GLU A 144 -22.31 -6.76 9.77
CA GLU A 144 -23.42 -6.16 10.52
C GLU A 144 -24.50 -5.62 9.57
N GLN A 145 -24.11 -4.78 8.61
CA GLN A 145 -25.06 -4.05 7.77
C GLN A 145 -25.70 -4.91 6.68
N VAL A 146 -24.92 -5.81 6.06
CA VAL A 146 -25.36 -6.58 4.89
C VAL A 146 -25.82 -7.98 5.28
N GLN A 147 -25.17 -8.61 6.26
CA GLN A 147 -25.48 -9.99 6.68
C GLN A 147 -26.30 -10.06 7.98
N GLY A 148 -26.62 -8.91 8.60
CA GLY A 148 -27.43 -8.85 9.82
C GLY A 148 -26.81 -9.55 11.03
N ARG A 149 -25.48 -9.69 11.06
CA ARG A 149 -24.77 -10.31 12.20
C ARG A 149 -24.77 -9.38 13.40
N THR A 150 -24.71 -9.96 14.60
CA THR A 150 -24.45 -9.15 15.80
C THR A 150 -23.02 -8.59 15.77
N PRO A 151 -22.73 -7.48 16.47
CA PRO A 151 -21.38 -6.91 16.49
C PRO A 151 -20.30 -7.90 16.94
N GLU A 152 -20.60 -8.78 17.90
CA GLU A 152 -19.67 -9.82 18.37
C GLU A 152 -19.37 -10.88 17.30
N GLN A 153 -20.40 -11.32 16.59
CA GLN A 153 -20.27 -12.27 15.48
C GLN A 153 -19.50 -11.65 14.32
N ALA A 154 -19.83 -10.42 13.96
CA ALA A 154 -19.17 -9.66 12.89
C ALA A 154 -17.68 -9.45 13.19
N ALA A 155 -17.32 -9.02 14.40
CA ALA A 155 -15.93 -8.85 14.80
C ALA A 155 -15.14 -10.17 14.79
N THR A 156 -15.78 -11.27 15.19
CA THR A 156 -15.14 -12.60 15.18
C THR A 156 -14.89 -13.09 13.74
N LEU A 157 -15.87 -12.96 12.86
CA LEU A 157 -15.73 -13.29 11.43
C LEU A 157 -14.68 -12.40 10.77
N ALA A 158 -14.71 -11.09 11.01
CA ALA A 158 -13.75 -10.15 10.46
C ALA A 158 -12.31 -10.53 10.81
N ARG A 159 -12.01 -10.79 12.10
CA ARG A 159 -10.68 -11.23 12.54
C ARG A 159 -10.22 -12.52 11.87
N ALA A 160 -11.12 -13.48 11.68
CA ALA A 160 -10.81 -14.74 11.01
C ALA A 160 -10.57 -14.57 9.50
N GLN A 161 -11.19 -13.56 8.88
CA GLN A 161 -11.15 -13.34 7.43
C GLN A 161 -9.98 -12.46 6.98
N VAL A 162 -9.50 -11.51 7.79
CA VAL A 162 -8.37 -10.62 7.42
C VAL A 162 -7.16 -11.36 6.84
N PRO A 163 -6.67 -12.48 7.41
CA PRO A 163 -5.53 -13.21 6.86
C PRO A 163 -5.76 -13.70 5.42
N LEU A 164 -7.01 -13.98 5.02
CA LEU A 164 -7.34 -14.40 3.66
C LEU A 164 -7.10 -13.27 2.65
N PHE A 165 -7.45 -12.03 3.01
CA PHE A 165 -7.21 -10.85 2.18
C PHE A 165 -5.73 -10.55 2.03
N VAL A 166 -5.00 -10.61 3.14
CA VAL A 166 -3.53 -10.46 3.13
C VAL A 166 -2.90 -11.52 2.23
N ALA A 167 -3.27 -12.78 2.42
CA ALA A 167 -2.72 -13.88 1.63
C ALA A 167 -3.01 -13.72 0.13
N ALA A 168 -4.21 -13.27 -0.24
CA ALA A 168 -4.58 -13.01 -1.63
C ALA A 168 -3.71 -11.92 -2.27
N ILE A 169 -3.54 -10.78 -1.59
CA ILE A 169 -2.71 -9.67 -2.11
C ILE A 169 -1.23 -10.08 -2.17
N GLN A 170 -0.73 -10.76 -1.14
CA GLN A 170 0.67 -11.21 -1.09
C GLN A 170 0.98 -12.26 -2.15
N SER A 171 0.11 -13.24 -2.31
CA SER A 171 0.27 -14.29 -3.32
C SER A 171 0.18 -13.71 -4.73
N TYR A 172 -0.76 -12.78 -5.02
CA TYR A 172 -0.79 -12.08 -6.30
C TYR A 172 0.52 -11.33 -6.58
N THR A 173 1.00 -10.58 -5.59
CA THR A 173 2.22 -9.76 -5.70
C THR A 173 3.46 -10.62 -5.91
N LEU A 174 3.65 -11.66 -5.09
CA LEU A 174 4.81 -12.55 -5.15
C LEU A 174 4.80 -13.40 -6.42
N THR A 175 3.67 -14.03 -6.74
CA THR A 175 3.57 -14.91 -7.91
C THR A 175 3.74 -14.11 -9.19
N GLY A 176 3.09 -12.94 -9.28
CA GLY A 176 3.24 -12.06 -10.44
C GLY A 176 4.64 -11.44 -10.60
N ALA A 177 5.49 -11.50 -9.57
CA ALA A 177 6.89 -11.08 -9.65
C ALA A 177 7.86 -12.23 -9.98
N LEU A 178 7.44 -13.49 -9.81
CA LEU A 178 8.32 -14.67 -9.95
C LEU A 178 7.94 -15.61 -11.10
N VAL A 179 6.69 -15.58 -11.55
CA VAL A 179 6.13 -16.53 -12.52
C VAL A 179 5.68 -15.78 -13.77
N ASP A 180 6.41 -15.96 -14.87
CA ASP A 180 6.23 -15.21 -16.12
C ASP A 180 4.85 -15.44 -16.78
N ASP A 181 4.29 -16.64 -16.64
CA ASP A 181 2.99 -17.05 -17.19
C ASP A 181 1.84 -16.96 -16.18
N PHE A 182 2.01 -16.16 -15.11
CA PHE A 182 0.97 -15.96 -14.11
C PHE A 182 -0.28 -15.28 -14.70
N ASP A 183 -1.38 -16.04 -14.78
CA ASP A 183 -2.68 -15.53 -15.19
C ASP A 183 -3.32 -14.69 -14.06
N ARG A 184 -3.04 -13.39 -14.10
CA ARG A 184 -3.52 -12.38 -13.14
C ARG A 184 -5.04 -12.31 -13.07
N GLU A 185 -5.71 -12.38 -14.21
CA GLU A 185 -7.16 -12.27 -14.24
C GLU A 185 -7.82 -13.54 -13.72
N ALA A 186 -7.34 -14.73 -14.12
CA ALA A 186 -7.84 -15.98 -13.55
C ALA A 186 -7.65 -16.02 -12.03
N TYR A 187 -6.53 -15.51 -11.51
CA TYR A 187 -6.30 -15.38 -10.08
C TYR A 187 -7.35 -14.48 -9.41
N LEU A 188 -7.55 -13.26 -9.91
CA LEU A 188 -8.51 -12.32 -9.33
C LEU A 188 -9.94 -12.85 -9.39
N THR A 189 -10.34 -13.48 -10.50
CA THR A 189 -11.65 -14.14 -10.63
C THR A 189 -11.80 -15.28 -9.63
N ALA A 190 -10.77 -16.11 -9.42
CA ALA A 190 -10.81 -17.18 -8.44
C ALA A 190 -10.95 -16.64 -7.01
N ILE A 191 -10.23 -15.57 -6.67
CA ILE A 191 -10.33 -14.88 -5.39
C ILE A 191 -11.74 -14.33 -5.17
N GLU A 192 -12.32 -13.64 -6.15
CA GLU A 192 -13.69 -13.09 -6.05
C GLU A 192 -14.75 -14.17 -5.87
N ALA A 193 -14.56 -15.34 -6.49
CA ALA A 193 -15.48 -16.47 -6.37
C ALA A 193 -15.45 -17.14 -4.98
N HIS A 194 -14.30 -17.16 -4.29
CA HIS A 194 -14.09 -17.94 -3.06
C HIS A 194 -13.92 -17.10 -1.79
N LEU A 195 -13.59 -15.82 -1.90
CA LEU A 195 -13.55 -14.95 -0.74
C LEU A 195 -14.96 -14.67 -0.20
N PRO A 196 -15.07 -14.38 1.11
CA PRO A 196 -16.34 -14.02 1.71
C PRO A 196 -16.95 -12.80 1.04
N GLY A 197 -18.27 -12.79 0.91
CA GLY A 197 -19.04 -11.61 0.64
C GLY A 197 -20.47 -11.95 0.32
#